data_AF-A0A534SFQ3-F1
#
_entry.id   AF-A0A534SFQ3-F1
#
_cell.length_a   1.000
_cell.length_b   1.000
_cell.length_c   1.000
_cell.angle_alpha   90.00
_cell.angle_beta   90.00
_cell.angle_gamma   90.00
#
_symmetry.space_group_name_H-M   'P 1'
#
loop_
_entity.id
_entity.type
_entity.pdbx_description
1 polymer ?
#
loop_
_entity_poly.entity_id
_entity_poly.type
_entity_poly.pdbx_seq_one_letter_code
_entity_poly.pdbx_strand_id
1 'polypeptide(L)'
;MAGGGSHHVHLYRPADPTLNLADSAEACNLALDFSVWQLVLATQDLFLDWKLPPGVAFHFRAGEQLAAQTHFVDNGLLRTPAGQGWAVFNLYSMNPRKVRSYAGAIFGQDRDVVVPAHATSTATTRCLFPKPVKLLAITGHYHYRGVRFTADSWDGTSGVPLFEQTGYLDPPFLRYSADNAPEVKGLQWTCTYDNQTDETYKFGPFTDRNEHCNLFAFYYPTDAPEEFTTCVQKNGVVTTTVRGQ
;
A
#
# COMPACT_ATOMS: atom_id res chain seq x y z
N MET A 1 13.39 22.79 -9.02
CA MET A 1 13.10 21.84 -7.93
C MET A 1 13.35 20.45 -8.48
N ALA A 2 14.31 19.74 -7.90
CA ALA A 2 14.83 18.48 -8.43
C ALA A 2 13.85 17.35 -8.10
N GLY A 3 13.26 16.75 -9.13
CA GLY A 3 12.42 15.56 -9.05
C GLY A 3 13.27 14.33 -9.31
N GLY A 4 13.28 13.42 -8.36
CA GLY A 4 14.10 12.21 -8.36
C GLY A 4 14.69 12.06 -6.98
N GLY A 5 13.90 11.45 -6.12
CA GLY A 5 14.23 11.34 -4.71
C GLY A 5 13.59 10.08 -4.19
N SER A 6 12.27 10.05 -4.05
CA SER A 6 11.57 8.94 -3.39
C SER A 6 10.75 8.12 -4.37
N HIS A 7 10.88 6.79 -4.32
CA HIS A 7 10.06 5.83 -5.08
C HIS A 7 8.97 5.20 -4.20
N HIS A 8 9.15 5.12 -2.88
CA HIS A 8 8.10 4.71 -1.94
C HIS A 8 8.14 5.58 -0.68
N VAL A 9 6.98 6.04 -0.21
CA VAL A 9 6.80 6.78 1.04
C VAL A 9 5.68 6.12 1.83
N HIS A 10 6.02 5.48 2.94
CA HIS A 10 5.08 4.80 3.82
C HIS A 10 5.10 5.39 5.22
N LEU A 11 3.91 5.47 5.83
CA LEU A 11 3.73 5.81 7.23
C LEU A 11 3.04 4.65 7.95
N TYR A 12 3.55 4.28 9.11
CA TYR A 12 3.06 3.17 9.91
C TYR A 12 2.81 3.60 11.36
N ARG A 13 1.96 2.81 12.02
CA ARG A 13 1.72 2.85 13.48
C ARG A 13 2.02 1.48 14.09
N PRO A 14 2.29 1.37 15.40
CA PRO A 14 2.47 0.09 16.03
C PRO A 14 1.14 -0.66 16.20
N ALA A 15 1.16 -1.98 15.98
CA ALA A 15 0.05 -2.87 16.30
C ALA A 15 -0.16 -2.97 17.82
N ASP A 16 0.94 -3.00 18.58
CA ASP A 16 0.92 -2.94 20.04
C ASP A 16 0.87 -1.47 20.52
N PRO A 17 -0.22 -1.03 21.19
CA PRO A 17 -0.31 0.32 21.75
C PRO A 17 0.79 0.70 22.75
N THR A 18 1.46 -0.29 23.33
CA THR A 18 2.48 -0.08 24.35
C THR A 18 3.89 -0.05 23.77
N LEU A 19 4.04 -0.25 22.45
CA LEU A 19 5.34 -0.17 21.79
C LEU A 19 5.95 1.21 22.00
N ASN A 20 7.15 1.23 22.56
CA ASN A 20 7.92 2.43 22.83
C ASN A 20 9.40 2.15 22.59
N LEU A 21 9.83 2.23 21.34
CA LEU A 21 11.24 2.11 20.98
C LEU A 21 11.92 3.47 21.11
N ALA A 22 13.25 3.48 21.30
CA ALA A 22 13.99 4.73 21.18
C ALA A 22 13.91 5.25 19.74
N ASP A 23 13.64 6.54 19.57
CA ASP A 23 13.63 7.18 18.26
C ASP A 23 15.00 7.03 17.59
N SER A 24 15.00 6.51 16.37
CA SER A 24 16.21 6.24 15.60
C SER A 24 15.91 6.25 14.10
N ALA A 25 16.97 6.25 13.32
CA ALA A 25 16.92 6.08 11.88
C ALA A 25 17.93 5.00 11.48
N GLU A 26 17.51 4.09 10.59
CA GLU A 26 18.35 3.01 10.11
C GLU A 26 18.10 2.75 8.62
N ALA A 27 19.08 2.10 7.97
CA ALA A 27 18.88 1.59 6.63
C ALA A 27 17.91 0.42 6.68
N CYS A 28 16.71 0.61 6.13
CA CYS A 28 15.65 -0.38 6.14
C CYS A 28 15.49 -0.98 4.74
N ASN A 29 16.24 -2.03 4.44
CA ASN A 29 16.27 -2.66 3.11
C ASN A 29 15.13 -3.68 2.89
N LEU A 30 14.26 -3.85 3.88
CA LEU A 30 13.13 -4.78 3.84
C LEU A 30 11.85 -4.02 4.20
N ALA A 31 10.72 -4.51 3.73
CA ALA A 31 9.44 -4.02 4.24
C ALA A 31 9.38 -4.25 5.76
N LEU A 32 8.80 -3.29 6.50
CA LEU A 32 8.58 -3.46 7.93
C LEU A 32 7.68 -4.67 8.19
N ASP A 33 7.87 -5.31 9.35
CA ASP A 33 6.99 -6.40 9.77
C ASP A 33 5.58 -5.84 10.02
N PHE A 34 4.64 -6.12 9.11
CA PHE A 34 3.26 -5.64 9.19
C PHE A 34 2.45 -6.24 10.37
N SER A 35 3.00 -7.24 11.07
CA SER A 35 2.45 -7.69 12.35
C SER A 35 2.79 -6.76 13.52
N VAL A 36 3.87 -5.98 13.37
CA VAL A 36 4.34 -4.97 14.33
C VAL A 36 3.96 -3.56 13.89
N TRP A 37 4.14 -3.24 12.60
CA TRP A 37 3.93 -1.91 12.02
C TRP A 37 2.79 -1.93 11.00
N GLN A 38 1.64 -1.40 11.40
CA GLN A 38 0.44 -1.34 10.57
C GLN A 38 0.48 -0.13 9.65
N LEU A 39 0.13 -0.35 8.39
CA LEU A 39 0.15 0.71 7.38
C LEU A 39 -0.91 1.77 7.67
N VAL A 40 -0.54 3.04 7.53
CA VAL A 40 -1.48 4.18 7.57
C VAL A 40 -1.53 4.90 6.22
N LEU A 41 -0.40 4.96 5.52
CA LEU A 41 -0.27 5.59 4.21
C LEU A 41 0.79 4.85 3.40
N ALA A 42 0.53 4.67 2.10
CA ALA A 42 1.51 4.22 1.13
C ALA A 42 1.33 4.99 -0.18
N THR A 43 2.36 5.72 -0.61
CA THR A 43 2.35 6.45 -1.89
C THR A 43 3.71 6.36 -2.56
N GLN A 44 3.71 6.55 -3.88
CA GLN A 44 4.91 6.71 -4.70
C GLN A 44 4.98 8.12 -5.32
N ASP A 45 3.96 8.96 -5.05
CA ASP A 45 3.96 10.35 -5.47
C ASP A 45 5.05 11.12 -4.72
N LEU A 46 5.90 11.85 -5.46
CA LEU A 46 6.91 12.76 -4.88
C LEU A 46 6.29 13.86 -4.01
N PHE A 47 5.06 14.26 -4.31
CA PHE A 47 4.29 15.22 -3.53
C PHE A 47 2.84 14.77 -3.43
N LEU A 48 2.37 14.54 -2.20
CA LEU A 48 1.00 14.16 -1.91
C LEU A 48 0.30 15.20 -1.03
N ASP A 49 -0.69 15.89 -1.59
CA ASP A 49 -1.73 16.59 -0.83
C ASP A 49 -3.02 15.77 -0.90
N TRP A 50 -3.33 15.06 0.18
CA TRP A 50 -4.49 14.18 0.27
C TRP A 50 -5.48 14.66 1.32
N LYS A 51 -6.64 15.12 0.84
CA LYS A 51 -7.76 15.54 1.68
C LYS A 51 -8.77 14.41 1.76
N LEU A 52 -9.03 13.97 2.99
CA LEU A 52 -10.07 12.98 3.26
C LEU A 52 -11.47 13.60 3.14
N PRO A 53 -12.52 12.79 2.87
CA PRO A 53 -13.91 13.24 2.92
C PRO A 53 -14.25 13.94 4.25
N PRO A 54 -15.20 14.90 4.24
CA PRO A 54 -15.63 15.56 5.47
C PRO A 54 -16.04 14.57 6.56
N GLY A 55 -15.46 14.73 7.76
CA GLY A 55 -15.75 13.88 8.92
C GLY A 55 -15.08 12.50 8.91
N VAL A 56 -14.26 12.18 7.89
CA VAL A 56 -13.44 10.97 7.84
C VAL A 56 -12.01 11.31 8.29
N ALA A 57 -11.43 10.50 9.17
CA ALA A 57 -10.06 10.69 9.66
C ALA A 57 -9.39 9.36 9.99
N PHE A 58 -8.07 9.28 9.82
CA PHE A 58 -7.28 8.26 10.52
C PHE A 58 -7.17 8.65 11.99
N HIS A 59 -7.44 7.73 12.91
CA HIS A 59 -7.20 7.94 14.33
C HIS A 59 -5.71 7.78 14.63
N PHE A 60 -5.11 8.69 15.40
CA PHE A 60 -3.78 8.48 15.98
C PHE A 60 -3.89 8.63 17.49
N ARG A 61 -3.30 7.70 18.27
CA ARG A 61 -3.31 7.80 19.73
C ARG A 61 -2.37 8.92 20.19
N ALA A 62 -2.67 9.52 21.33
CA ALA A 62 -1.78 10.51 21.92
C ALA A 62 -0.43 9.87 22.27
N GLY A 63 0.66 10.42 21.74
CA GLY A 63 2.02 9.96 22.02
C GLY A 63 2.41 8.63 21.36
N GLU A 64 1.63 8.12 20.40
CA GLU A 64 2.03 6.88 19.72
C GLU A 64 3.27 7.09 18.85
N GLN A 65 4.11 6.07 18.81
CA GLN A 65 5.26 6.04 17.92
C GLN A 65 4.82 5.89 16.47
N LEU A 66 5.51 6.55 15.55
CA LEU A 66 5.32 6.40 14.12
C LEU A 66 6.61 5.88 13.50
N ALA A 67 6.47 4.95 12.56
CA ALA A 67 7.57 4.57 11.68
C ALA A 67 7.31 5.14 10.29
N ALA A 68 8.29 5.86 9.75
CA ALA A 68 8.28 6.33 8.38
C ALA A 68 9.34 5.54 7.60
N GLN A 69 8.94 4.96 6.47
CA GLN A 69 9.87 4.31 5.55
C GLN A 69 9.83 5.07 4.23
N THR A 70 10.99 5.50 3.77
CA THR A 70 11.15 6.15 2.46
C THR A 70 12.25 5.45 1.68
N HIS A 71 11.95 5.10 0.45
CA HIS A 71 12.91 4.51 -0.47
C HIS A 71 13.41 5.60 -1.41
N PHE A 72 14.67 6.02 -1.25
CA PHE A 72 15.30 6.95 -2.17
C PHE A 72 16.03 6.22 -3.30
N VAL A 73 15.69 6.51 -4.56
CA VAL A 73 16.39 5.95 -5.72
C VAL A 73 17.34 7.01 -6.29
N ASP A 74 18.64 6.71 -6.24
CA ASP A 74 19.66 7.47 -6.95
C ASP A 74 19.83 6.87 -8.36
N ASN A 75 19.39 7.60 -9.39
CA ASN A 75 19.56 7.20 -10.78
C ASN A 75 20.88 7.73 -11.38
N GLY A 76 21.80 8.24 -10.55
CA GLY A 76 23.09 8.82 -10.95
C GLY A 76 23.00 10.20 -11.59
N LEU A 77 21.79 10.71 -11.87
CA LEU A 77 21.56 12.02 -12.47
C LEU A 77 21.44 13.13 -11.42
N LEU A 78 21.19 12.76 -10.16
CA LEU A 78 20.92 13.70 -9.07
C LEU A 78 21.92 13.47 -7.93
N ARG A 79 22.86 14.41 -7.79
CA ARG A 79 23.74 14.43 -6.62
C ARG A 79 23.05 15.16 -5.48
N THR A 80 22.77 14.45 -4.39
CA THR A 80 22.37 15.06 -3.12
C THR A 80 23.63 15.66 -2.47
N PRO A 81 23.82 17.00 -2.41
CA PRO A 81 25.12 17.60 -2.07
C PRO A 81 25.63 17.24 -0.67
N ALA A 82 24.74 16.90 0.26
CA ALA A 82 25.07 16.45 1.62
C ALA A 82 24.93 14.93 1.82
N GLY A 83 24.53 14.18 0.78
CA GLY A 83 24.18 12.76 0.89
C GLY A 83 22.93 12.48 1.76
N GLN A 84 22.20 13.50 2.20
CA GLN A 84 21.03 13.38 3.07
C GLN A 84 19.74 13.73 2.31
N GLY A 85 18.85 12.75 2.18
CA GLY A 85 17.48 12.93 1.69
C GLY A 85 16.51 13.13 2.85
N TRP A 86 15.46 13.92 2.62
CA TRP A 86 14.39 14.15 3.60
C TRP A 86 13.05 13.87 2.96
N ALA A 87 12.18 13.19 3.70
CA ALA A 87 10.75 13.11 3.42
C ALA A 87 10.02 13.85 4.54
N VAL A 88 9.06 14.70 4.19
CA VAL A 88 8.31 15.50 5.15
C VAL A 88 6.86 15.06 5.18
N PHE A 89 6.37 14.70 6.37
CA PHE A 89 4.99 14.31 6.60
C PHE A 89 4.29 15.42 7.37
N ASN A 90 3.34 16.10 6.73
CA ASN A 90 2.48 17.08 7.38
C ASN A 90 1.11 16.45 7.64
N LEU A 91 0.81 16.15 8.91
CA LEU A 91 -0.47 15.58 9.33
C LEU A 91 -1.37 16.69 9.91
N TYR A 92 -2.55 16.88 9.33
CA TYR A 92 -3.51 17.90 9.77
C TYR A 92 -4.61 17.28 10.62
N SER A 93 -4.69 17.69 11.88
CA SER A 93 -5.68 17.15 12.83
C SER A 93 -7.10 17.67 12.57
N MET A 94 -8.10 16.81 12.80
CA MET A 94 -9.51 17.19 12.88
C MET A 94 -9.95 17.26 14.35
N ASN A 95 -10.81 18.22 14.70
CA ASN A 95 -11.43 18.23 16.03
C ASN A 95 -12.20 16.90 16.22
N PRO A 96 -11.96 16.12 17.29
CA PRO A 96 -12.62 14.83 17.51
C PRO A 96 -14.15 14.88 17.43
N ARG A 97 -14.77 15.99 17.84
CA ARG A 97 -16.24 16.18 17.77
C ARG A 97 -16.80 16.26 16.34
N LYS A 98 -15.93 16.48 15.35
CA LYS A 98 -16.28 16.53 13.92
C LYS A 98 -16.08 15.19 13.22
N VAL A 99 -15.41 14.23 13.86
CA VAL A 99 -15.20 12.90 13.30
C VAL A 99 -16.53 12.15 13.29
N ARG A 100 -16.87 11.57 12.14
CA ARG A 100 -18.07 10.77 11.88
C ARG A 100 -17.74 9.33 11.53
N SER A 101 -16.57 9.11 10.96
CA SER A 101 -16.10 7.79 10.57
C SER A 101 -14.58 7.75 10.61
N TYR A 102 -14.02 6.58 10.87
CA TYR A 102 -12.59 6.37 10.83
C TYR A 102 -12.18 5.72 9.51
N ALA A 103 -11.00 6.11 9.03
CA ALA A 103 -10.33 5.54 7.88
C ALA A 103 -9.40 4.40 8.33
N GLY A 104 -9.32 3.36 7.50
CA GLY A 104 -8.40 2.25 7.66
C GLY A 104 -7.59 2.03 6.38
N ALA A 105 -6.61 1.15 6.47
CA ALA A 105 -5.81 0.72 5.34
C ALA A 105 -5.88 -0.80 5.16
N ILE A 106 -5.74 -1.25 3.93
CA ILE A 106 -5.53 -2.64 3.58
C ILE A 106 -4.19 -2.81 2.88
N PHE A 107 -3.44 -3.84 3.30
CA PHE A 107 -2.28 -4.35 2.57
C PHE A 107 -2.57 -5.75 2.03
N GLY A 108 -2.78 -5.83 0.71
CA GLY A 108 -2.98 -7.05 -0.04
C GLY A 108 -1.67 -7.57 -0.62
N GLN A 109 -1.43 -8.87 -0.52
CA GLN A 109 -0.24 -9.54 -1.06
C GLN A 109 -0.63 -10.86 -1.71
N ASP A 110 -0.06 -11.12 -2.89
CA ASP A 110 0.01 -12.46 -3.45
C ASP A 110 1.42 -13.04 -3.21
N ARG A 111 1.54 -13.99 -2.28
CA ARG A 111 2.83 -14.66 -1.98
C ARG A 111 3.04 -15.92 -2.82
N ASP A 112 2.07 -16.26 -3.68
CA ASP A 112 2.15 -17.39 -4.61
C ASP A 112 2.64 -16.97 -6.00
N VAL A 113 3.03 -15.70 -6.17
CA VAL A 113 3.59 -15.17 -7.42
C VAL A 113 4.74 -16.07 -7.90
N VAL A 114 4.58 -16.55 -9.13
CA VAL A 114 5.60 -17.23 -9.92
C VAL A 114 5.56 -16.66 -11.33
N VAL A 115 6.72 -16.22 -11.81
CA VAL A 115 6.92 -15.73 -13.17
C VAL A 115 7.95 -16.64 -13.86
N PRO A 116 7.49 -17.63 -14.64
CA PRO A 116 8.38 -18.57 -15.33
C PRO A 116 9.30 -17.86 -16.34
N ALA A 117 10.41 -18.52 -16.67
CA ALA A 117 11.31 -18.09 -17.74
C ALA A 117 10.56 -18.02 -19.09
N HIS A 118 10.88 -17.03 -19.91
CA HIS A 118 10.33 -16.83 -21.26
C HIS A 118 8.79 -16.88 -21.35
N ALA A 119 8.10 -16.28 -20.38
CA ALA A 119 6.65 -16.37 -20.28
C ALA A 119 6.00 -15.04 -19.86
N THR A 120 4.81 -14.80 -20.40
CA THR A 120 3.84 -13.87 -19.83
C THR A 120 2.96 -14.63 -18.85
N SER A 121 2.84 -14.13 -17.62
CA SER A 121 2.04 -14.75 -16.56
C SER A 121 1.21 -13.73 -15.80
N THR A 122 0.21 -14.21 -15.06
CA THR A 122 -0.61 -13.37 -14.18
C THR A 122 -0.66 -13.96 -12.77
N ALA A 123 -0.75 -13.08 -11.78
CA ALA A 123 -1.07 -13.42 -10.40
C ALA A 123 -2.32 -12.64 -10.00
N THR A 124 -3.33 -13.33 -9.45
CA THR A 124 -4.61 -12.73 -9.07
C THR A 124 -4.95 -13.13 -7.65
N THR A 125 -5.30 -12.15 -6.82
CA THR A 125 -5.80 -12.38 -5.46
C THR A 125 -7.12 -11.65 -5.27
N ARG A 126 -7.96 -12.18 -4.37
CA ARG A 126 -9.29 -11.67 -4.06
C ARG A 126 -9.46 -11.54 -2.56
N CYS A 127 -9.92 -10.38 -2.10
CA CYS A 127 -10.14 -10.12 -0.69
C CYS A 127 -11.56 -9.65 -0.44
N LEU A 128 -12.19 -10.12 0.64
CA LEU A 128 -13.46 -9.59 1.12
C LEU A 128 -13.24 -8.78 2.40
N PHE A 129 -13.94 -7.65 2.50
CA PHE A 129 -14.05 -6.90 3.73
C PHE A 129 -15.16 -7.50 4.64
N PRO A 130 -15.03 -7.39 5.97
CA PRO A 130 -16.08 -7.85 6.91
C PRO A 130 -17.45 -7.23 6.61
N LYS A 131 -17.45 -5.97 6.19
CA LYS A 131 -18.62 -5.18 5.75
C LYS A 131 -18.28 -4.39 4.47
N PRO A 132 -19.27 -3.95 3.68
CA PRO A 132 -19.02 -3.01 2.61
C PRO A 132 -18.31 -1.73 3.12
N VAL A 133 -17.34 -1.25 2.35
CA VAL A 133 -16.57 -0.04 2.64
C VAL A 133 -16.50 0.85 1.41
N LYS A 134 -16.27 2.14 1.61
CA LYS A 134 -15.97 3.10 0.55
C LYS A 134 -14.47 3.31 0.44
N LEU A 135 -13.94 3.28 -0.79
CA LEU A 135 -12.52 3.55 -1.01
C LEU A 135 -12.22 5.06 -0.94
N LEU A 136 -11.08 5.37 -0.33
CA LEU A 136 -10.50 6.70 -0.25
C LEU A 136 -9.34 6.86 -1.22
N ALA A 137 -8.54 5.80 -1.37
CA ALA A 137 -7.47 5.73 -2.34
C ALA A 137 -7.06 4.26 -2.60
N ILE A 138 -6.37 4.04 -3.72
CA ILE A 138 -5.87 2.74 -4.14
C ILE A 138 -4.59 2.92 -4.96
N THR A 139 -3.63 2.02 -4.77
CA THR A 139 -2.44 1.91 -5.60
C THR A 139 -1.93 0.46 -5.62
N GLY A 140 -1.24 0.10 -6.70
CA GLY A 140 -0.67 -1.23 -6.91
C GLY A 140 0.86 -1.20 -6.86
N HIS A 141 1.47 -2.37 -6.73
CA HIS A 141 2.92 -2.50 -6.81
C HIS A 141 3.35 -3.89 -7.30
N TYR A 142 4.32 -3.89 -8.21
CA TYR A 142 5.03 -5.06 -8.74
C TYR A 142 6.51 -4.70 -9.01
N HIS A 143 7.37 -5.68 -9.27
CA HIS A 143 8.79 -5.44 -9.60
C HIS A 143 9.04 -5.47 -11.13
N TYR A 144 10.30 -5.56 -11.55
CA TYR A 144 10.75 -5.25 -12.91
C TYR A 144 10.05 -5.99 -14.05
N ARG A 145 9.53 -7.20 -13.82
CA ARG A 145 8.86 -7.99 -14.86
C ARG A 145 7.39 -7.61 -14.98
N GLY A 146 6.84 -6.85 -14.04
CA GLY A 146 5.46 -6.41 -14.10
C GLY A 146 5.25 -5.40 -15.22
N VAL A 147 4.17 -5.60 -15.98
CA VAL A 147 3.79 -4.77 -17.12
C VAL A 147 2.41 -4.15 -16.96
N ARG A 148 1.58 -4.71 -16.07
CA ARG A 148 0.23 -4.22 -15.81
C ARG A 148 -0.24 -4.60 -14.41
N PHE A 149 -0.97 -3.70 -13.77
CA PHE A 149 -1.71 -3.95 -12.54
C PHE A 149 -3.15 -3.49 -12.74
N THR A 150 -4.11 -4.32 -12.35
CA THR A 150 -5.53 -3.93 -12.29
C THR A 150 -6.08 -4.23 -10.91
N ALA A 151 -7.06 -3.43 -10.47
CA ALA A 151 -7.93 -3.77 -9.37
C ALA A 151 -9.39 -3.50 -9.73
N ASP A 152 -10.25 -4.44 -9.35
CA ASP A 152 -11.68 -4.47 -9.59
C ASP A 152 -12.41 -4.67 -8.25
N SER A 153 -13.68 -4.28 -8.18
CA SER A 153 -14.51 -4.68 -7.04
C SER A 153 -14.75 -6.19 -7.05
N TRP A 154 -14.98 -6.77 -5.87
CA TRP A 154 -15.21 -8.19 -5.70
C TRP A 154 -16.28 -8.46 -4.64
N ASP A 155 -17.31 -9.21 -4.99
CA ASP A 155 -18.40 -9.61 -4.09
C ASP A 155 -18.66 -11.13 -4.10
N GLY A 156 -17.73 -11.89 -4.69
CA GLY A 156 -17.94 -13.29 -5.10
C GLY A 156 -17.93 -13.45 -6.62
N THR A 157 -18.12 -12.36 -7.36
CA THR A 157 -17.90 -12.26 -8.81
C THR A 157 -16.97 -11.09 -9.16
N SER A 158 -16.36 -11.13 -10.35
CA SER A 158 -15.53 -10.01 -10.81
C SER A 158 -16.45 -8.80 -11.06
N GLY A 159 -16.15 -7.70 -10.38
CA GLY A 159 -16.96 -6.49 -10.39
C GLY A 159 -16.43 -5.39 -11.30
N VAL A 160 -16.66 -4.15 -10.88
CA VAL A 160 -16.36 -2.92 -11.64
C VAL A 160 -14.87 -2.60 -11.58
N PRO A 161 -14.23 -2.18 -12.68
CA PRO A 161 -12.85 -1.69 -12.66
C PRO A 161 -12.68 -0.46 -11.75
N LEU A 162 -11.68 -0.51 -10.88
CA LEU A 162 -11.41 0.55 -9.90
C LEU A 162 -10.08 1.25 -10.15
N PHE A 163 -9.08 0.51 -10.62
CA PHE A 163 -7.72 0.99 -10.82
C PHE A 163 -7.03 0.22 -11.95
N GLU A 164 -6.22 0.94 -12.71
CA GLU A 164 -5.32 0.35 -13.69
C GLU A 164 -4.01 1.14 -13.74
N GLN A 165 -2.92 0.39 -13.88
CA GLN A 165 -1.60 0.91 -14.16
C GLN A 165 -0.97 0.03 -15.24
N THR A 166 -0.33 0.66 -16.22
CA THR A 166 0.49 0.00 -17.23
C THR A 166 1.91 0.55 -17.21
N GLY A 167 2.88 -0.33 -17.39
CA GLY A 167 4.30 0.02 -17.40
C GLY A 167 4.91 0.23 -16.01
N TYR A 168 6.24 0.19 -15.98
CA TYR A 168 7.03 0.12 -14.76
C TYR A 168 7.08 1.43 -13.93
N LEU A 169 6.67 2.56 -14.50
CA LEU A 169 6.79 3.85 -13.82
C LEU A 169 5.86 3.98 -12.62
N ASP A 170 6.25 4.86 -11.68
CA ASP A 170 5.63 5.11 -10.38
C ASP A 170 4.09 4.93 -10.43
N PRO A 171 3.53 3.87 -9.80
CA PRO A 171 2.10 3.60 -9.81
C PRO A 171 1.35 4.81 -9.24
N PRO A 172 0.27 5.25 -9.91
CA PRO A 172 -0.48 6.38 -9.42
C PRO A 172 -1.08 6.06 -8.05
N PHE A 173 -1.10 7.05 -7.16
CA PHE A 173 -1.94 7.03 -5.98
C PHE A 173 -3.33 7.56 -6.34
N LEU A 174 -4.21 6.68 -6.83
CA LEU A 174 -5.55 7.06 -7.24
C LEU A 174 -6.39 7.38 -6.01
N ARG A 175 -6.89 8.62 -5.94
CA ARG A 175 -7.70 9.15 -4.84
C ARG A 175 -9.15 9.27 -5.25
N TYR A 176 -10.04 8.97 -4.32
CA TYR A 176 -11.47 9.20 -4.48
C TYR A 176 -11.92 10.34 -3.55
N SER A 177 -12.79 11.21 -4.05
CA SER A 177 -13.52 12.19 -3.27
C SER A 177 -14.73 11.55 -2.59
N ALA A 178 -15.40 12.30 -1.71
CA ALA A 178 -16.64 11.84 -1.08
C ALA A 178 -17.73 11.48 -2.10
N ASP A 179 -17.77 12.20 -3.23
CA ASP A 179 -18.85 12.10 -4.22
C ASP A 179 -18.66 10.93 -5.20
N ASN A 180 -17.43 10.45 -5.38
CA ASN A 180 -17.10 9.38 -6.33
C ASN A 180 -16.45 8.14 -5.68
N ALA A 181 -16.37 8.10 -4.35
CA ALA A 181 -15.83 6.96 -3.60
C ALA A 181 -16.66 5.69 -3.87
N PRO A 182 -16.09 4.67 -4.55
CA PRO A 182 -16.79 3.44 -4.83
C PRO A 182 -17.02 2.66 -3.53
N GLU A 183 -18.24 2.15 -3.36
CA GLU A 183 -18.58 1.22 -2.29
C GLU A 183 -18.32 -0.21 -2.77
N VAL A 184 -17.55 -0.97 -1.99
CA VAL A 184 -17.07 -2.31 -2.36
C VAL A 184 -17.22 -3.29 -1.19
N LYS A 185 -17.58 -4.53 -1.49
CA LYS A 185 -17.57 -5.64 -0.53
C LYS A 185 -16.22 -6.36 -0.47
N GLY A 186 -15.36 -6.09 -1.44
CA GLY A 186 -14.06 -6.72 -1.61
C GLY A 186 -13.34 -6.18 -2.83
N LEU A 187 -12.09 -6.63 -3.01
CA LEU A 187 -11.21 -6.24 -4.10
C LEU A 187 -10.62 -7.49 -4.74
N GLN A 188 -10.59 -7.51 -6.06
CA GLN A 188 -9.77 -8.42 -6.84
C GLN A 188 -8.64 -7.59 -7.45
N TRP A 189 -7.40 -8.03 -7.35
CA TRP A 189 -6.30 -7.39 -8.08
C TRP A 189 -5.51 -8.43 -8.86
N THR A 190 -4.98 -7.98 -9.99
CA THR A 190 -4.18 -8.82 -10.89
C THR A 190 -2.93 -8.08 -11.30
N CYS A 191 -1.79 -8.75 -11.20
CA CYS A 191 -0.53 -8.32 -11.79
C CYS A 191 -0.24 -9.18 -13.01
N THR A 192 0.12 -8.54 -14.12
CA THR A 192 0.61 -9.21 -15.33
C THR A 192 2.12 -8.98 -15.42
N TYR A 193 2.85 -10.04 -15.74
CA TYR A 193 4.30 -10.03 -15.89
C TYR A 193 4.70 -10.47 -17.29
N ASP A 194 5.81 -9.95 -17.78
CA ASP A 194 6.54 -10.44 -18.95
C ASP A 194 7.99 -10.72 -18.57
N ASN A 195 8.40 -11.99 -18.65
CA ASN A 195 9.75 -12.42 -18.32
C ASN A 195 10.46 -12.97 -19.56
N GLN A 196 11.47 -12.22 -20.02
CA GLN A 196 12.27 -12.56 -21.20
C GLN A 196 13.62 -13.23 -20.83
N THR A 197 13.81 -13.56 -19.55
CA THR A 197 15.04 -14.18 -19.04
C THR A 197 14.91 -15.70 -18.94
N ASP A 198 16.04 -16.38 -18.73
CA ASP A 198 16.11 -17.81 -18.45
C ASP A 198 15.74 -18.18 -16.99
N GLU A 199 15.50 -17.19 -16.13
CA GLU A 199 15.25 -17.40 -14.71
C GLU A 199 13.75 -17.46 -14.42
N THR A 200 13.38 -18.21 -13.38
CA THR A 200 12.03 -18.15 -12.80
C THR A 200 12.05 -17.30 -11.56
N TYR A 201 11.16 -16.32 -11.49
CA TYR A 201 11.07 -15.40 -10.37
C TYR A 201 9.88 -15.71 -9.47
N LYS A 202 10.07 -15.50 -8.17
CA LYS A 202 9.08 -15.78 -7.13
C LYS A 202 8.92 -14.58 -6.21
N PHE A 203 7.88 -14.60 -5.38
CA PHE A 203 7.69 -13.63 -4.31
C PHE A 203 8.96 -13.44 -3.47
N GLY A 204 9.33 -12.19 -3.21
CA GLY A 204 10.45 -11.84 -2.34
C GLY A 204 10.87 -10.38 -2.44
N PRO A 205 11.78 -9.92 -1.56
CA PRO A 205 11.99 -8.50 -1.33
C PRO A 205 12.90 -7.80 -2.34
N PHE A 206 13.67 -8.54 -3.13
CA PHE A 206 14.68 -7.97 -4.02
C PHE A 206 14.11 -7.77 -5.42
N THR A 207 14.02 -6.52 -5.88
CA THR A 207 13.37 -6.18 -7.17
C THR A 207 14.01 -6.88 -8.38
N ASP A 208 15.33 -7.09 -8.35
CA ASP A 208 16.11 -7.78 -9.38
C ASP A 208 15.93 -9.31 -9.36
N ARG A 209 15.71 -9.92 -8.19
CA ARG A 209 15.66 -11.39 -8.03
C ARG A 209 14.28 -11.95 -7.73
N ASN A 210 13.31 -11.08 -7.45
CA ASN A 210 11.97 -11.44 -7.00
C ASN A 210 10.90 -10.56 -7.61
N GLU A 211 9.65 -10.95 -7.40
CA GLU A 211 8.47 -10.21 -7.82
C GLU A 211 7.49 -9.96 -6.67
N HIS A 212 6.60 -8.99 -6.85
CA HIS A 212 5.48 -8.70 -5.96
C HIS A 212 4.19 -8.58 -6.75
N CYS A 213 3.07 -8.91 -6.10
CA CYS A 213 1.74 -8.45 -6.52
C CYS A 213 1.01 -7.89 -5.32
N ASN A 214 1.28 -6.62 -5.03
CA ASN A 214 0.84 -5.97 -3.81
C ASN A 214 -0.22 -4.91 -4.11
N LEU A 215 -1.25 -4.87 -3.26
CA LEU A 215 -2.31 -3.88 -3.29
C LEU A 215 -2.25 -3.04 -2.01
N PHE A 216 -2.30 -1.72 -2.16
CA PHE A 216 -2.53 -0.81 -1.06
C PHE A 216 -3.83 -0.07 -1.31
N ALA A 217 -4.78 -0.14 -0.38
CA ALA A 217 -5.99 0.66 -0.46
C ALA A 217 -6.36 1.22 0.91
N PHE A 218 -7.12 2.32 0.87
CA PHE A 218 -7.53 3.07 2.04
C PHE A 218 -9.04 3.20 1.98
N TYR A 219 -9.73 3.00 3.11
CA TYR A 219 -11.18 2.85 3.11
C TYR A 219 -11.83 3.39 4.38
N TYR A 220 -13.16 3.54 4.34
CA TYR A 220 -14.01 3.90 5.47
C TYR A 220 -15.44 3.36 5.24
N PRO A 221 -16.26 3.12 6.28
CA PRO A 221 -15.93 3.17 7.69
C PRO A 221 -15.16 1.93 8.13
N THR A 222 -14.23 2.10 9.06
CA THR A 222 -13.72 0.99 9.87
C THR A 222 -14.73 0.58 10.96
N ASP A 223 -14.57 -0.59 11.57
CA ASP A 223 -15.30 -0.99 12.79
C ASP A 223 -14.67 -0.41 14.06
N ALA A 224 -13.35 -0.23 14.05
CA ALA A 224 -12.60 0.37 15.15
C ALA A 224 -11.65 1.49 14.65
N PRO A 225 -11.28 2.46 15.50
CA PRO A 225 -10.54 3.65 15.06
C PRO A 225 -9.19 3.38 14.38
N GLU A 226 -8.57 2.26 14.70
CA GLU A 226 -7.22 1.89 14.26
C GLU A 226 -7.23 0.65 13.37
N GLU A 227 -8.36 0.37 12.74
CA GLU A 227 -8.51 -0.84 11.94
C GLU A 227 -7.50 -0.90 10.78
N PHE A 228 -6.80 -2.03 10.72
CA PHE A 228 -5.89 -2.35 9.63
C PHE A 228 -6.16 -3.76 9.14
N THR A 229 -6.35 -3.90 7.83
CA THR A 229 -6.61 -5.18 7.19
C THR A 229 -5.37 -5.67 6.45
N THR A 230 -4.98 -6.93 6.66
CA THR A 230 -4.04 -7.63 5.77
C THR A 230 -4.79 -8.68 4.98
N CYS A 231 -4.44 -8.84 3.71
CA CYS A 231 -4.98 -9.88 2.86
C CYS A 231 -3.86 -10.61 2.14
N VAL A 232 -3.63 -11.87 2.49
CA VAL A 232 -2.45 -12.60 2.03
C VAL A 232 -2.88 -13.88 1.35
N GLN A 233 -2.61 -14.00 0.05
CA GLN A 233 -2.66 -15.27 -0.67
C GLN A 233 -1.35 -16.03 -0.46
N LYS A 234 -1.44 -17.27 0.01
CA LYS A 234 -0.31 -18.17 0.17
C LYS A 234 -0.77 -19.62 0.09
N ASN A 235 -0.04 -20.44 -0.67
CA ASN A 235 -0.34 -21.83 -0.96
C ASN A 235 -1.79 -22.03 -1.47
N GLY A 236 -2.28 -21.12 -2.31
CA GLY A 236 -3.64 -21.14 -2.87
C GLY A 236 -4.74 -20.74 -1.88
N VAL A 237 -4.39 -20.31 -0.67
CA VAL A 237 -5.33 -19.90 0.37
C VAL A 237 -5.20 -18.40 0.62
N VAL A 238 -6.31 -17.68 0.53
CA VAL A 238 -6.36 -16.25 0.92
C VAL A 238 -6.76 -16.16 2.39
N THR A 239 -5.93 -15.47 3.18
CA THR A 239 -6.20 -15.15 4.58
C THR A 239 -6.39 -13.65 4.74
N THR A 240 -7.59 -13.24 5.17
CA THR A 240 -7.88 -11.88 5.60
C THR A 240 -7.74 -11.79 7.12
N THR A 241 -6.98 -10.82 7.62
CA THR A 241 -6.88 -10.53 9.05
C THR A 241 -7.22 -9.06 9.26
N VAL A 242 -8.15 -8.79 10.17
CA VAL A 242 -8.53 -7.44 10.58
C VAL A 242 -7.98 -7.21 11.98
N ARG A 243 -7.15 -6.19 12.14
CA ARG A 243 -6.52 -5.80 13.41
C ARG A 243 -7.09 -4.48 13.89
N GLY A 244 -6.88 -4.15 15.16
CA GLY A 244 -7.39 -2.92 15.78
C GLY A 244 -8.81 -3.06 16.34
N GLN A 245 -9.37 -4.27 16.36
CA GLN A 245 -10.56 -4.63 17.13
C GLN A 245 -10.23 -4.82 18.61
#